data_AF-A0A9P1FIC5-F1
#
_entry.id   AF-A0A9P1FIC5-F1
#
_cell.length_a   1.000
_cell.length_b   1.000
_cell.length_c   1.000
_cell.angle_alpha   90.00
_cell.angle_beta   90.00
_cell.angle_gamma   90.00
#
_symmetry.space_group_name_H-M   'P 1'
#
loop_
_entity.id
_entity.type
_entity.pdbx_description
1 polymer ?
#
loop_
_entity_poly.entity_id
_entity_poly.type
_entity_poly.pdbx_seq_one_letter_code
_entity_poly.pdbx_strand_id
1 'polypeptide(L)'
;MTGIALGVCMPRFALAVVSTASASLSPDANYLPCMLQLDVSMTDRCGRLLEERCDPSANFPCSNNCPIHTHGADCYRPIPEVMAEHPGVDGYCYFNATAFWLVYPGQMTMVEAANDAIKTIRGADYQGDSRGMPIHYRLADDAGEASEEITIWSHMDSAHYLYDDLYGYSLGVLQGQGLDTQQMFNSTSWTARSQEMCAHIQRTYQFSKEELVLADALDGNQALAVRTSCAAGLPAPGSTVQSVLDMAGWRSPTSCRPISRRDFAKHHYVKCSLGFRNSAMDMAYLHSRACLLEGNRIGHLSECPYSPDLT
;
A
#
# COMPACT_ATOMS: atom_id res chain seq x y z
N MET A 1 -4.49 -37.25 9.28
CA MET A 1 -4.65 -35.95 9.96
C MET A 1 -3.25 -35.38 10.15
N THR A 2 -2.79 -34.58 9.19
CA THR A 2 -1.44 -34.03 9.17
C THR A 2 -1.59 -32.53 9.03
N GLY A 3 -1.48 -31.82 10.15
CA GLY A 3 -1.42 -30.36 10.18
C GLY A 3 -0.02 -29.92 9.76
N ILE A 4 0.05 -28.99 8.82
CA ILE A 4 1.28 -28.32 8.42
C ILE A 4 1.32 -26.97 9.14
N ALA A 5 2.40 -26.76 9.90
CA ALA A 5 2.69 -25.51 10.60
C ALA A 5 3.35 -24.52 9.62
N LEU A 6 2.84 -23.29 9.57
CA LEU A 6 3.43 -22.17 8.83
C LEU A 6 4.37 -21.40 9.77
N GLY A 7 5.64 -21.33 9.42
CA GLY A 7 6.68 -20.56 10.12
C GLY A 7 6.75 -19.13 9.60
N VAL A 8 6.81 -18.16 10.52
CA VAL A 8 6.95 -16.73 10.24
C VAL A 8 8.41 -16.32 10.47
N CYS A 9 9.06 -15.71 9.47
CA CYS A 9 10.38 -15.09 9.60
C CYS A 9 10.34 -13.65 9.09
N MET A 10 10.63 -12.68 9.97
CA MET A 10 10.69 -11.25 9.65
C MET A 10 12.13 -10.73 9.59
N PRO A 11 12.46 -9.75 8.72
CA PRO A 11 13.72 -9.04 8.76
C PRO A 11 13.64 -7.90 9.78
N ARG A 12 14.71 -7.68 10.53
CA ARG A 12 14.85 -6.52 11.42
C ARG A 12 15.16 -5.27 10.59
N PHE A 13 14.21 -4.33 10.52
CA PHE A 13 14.56 -2.94 10.22
C PHE A 13 15.06 -2.28 11.50
N ALA A 14 16.37 -2.10 11.60
CA ALA A 14 16.95 -1.22 12.60
C ALA A 14 16.90 0.21 12.07
N LEU A 15 16.07 1.06 12.68
CA LEU A 15 16.29 2.51 12.62
C LEU A 15 17.66 2.78 13.25
N ALA A 16 18.63 3.13 12.41
CA ALA A 16 19.92 3.61 12.88
C ALA A 16 19.71 4.98 13.54
N VAL A 17 19.48 4.99 14.85
CA VAL A 17 19.85 6.13 15.69
C VAL A 17 21.35 6.32 15.48
N VAL A 18 21.76 7.52 15.06
CA VAL A 18 23.15 7.87 14.80
C VAL A 18 24.00 7.57 16.03
N SER A 19 24.63 6.40 16.03
CA SER A 19 25.71 6.03 16.92
C SER A 19 26.83 5.51 16.01
N THR A 20 27.96 6.20 16.06
CA THR A 20 29.14 5.92 15.25
C THR A 20 29.76 4.59 15.67
N ALA A 21 29.28 3.48 15.10
CA ALA A 21 29.97 2.19 15.14
C ALA A 21 29.70 1.46 13.82
N SER A 22 30.68 1.50 12.93
CA SER A 22 30.72 0.76 11.66
C SER A 22 30.83 -0.74 11.92
N ALA A 23 29.71 -1.44 11.89
CA ALA A 23 29.67 -2.91 11.77
C ALA A 23 29.51 -3.28 10.29
N SER A 24 30.50 -3.99 9.74
CA SER A 24 30.44 -4.55 8.40
C SER A 24 29.40 -5.67 8.35
N LEU A 25 28.27 -5.43 7.71
CA LEU A 25 27.26 -6.45 7.43
C LEU A 25 27.67 -7.28 6.22
N SER A 26 27.60 -8.61 6.35
CA SER A 26 27.83 -9.57 5.28
C SER A 26 26.73 -9.45 4.21
N PRO A 27 27.07 -9.41 2.90
CA PRO A 27 26.08 -9.26 1.82
C PRO A 27 25.20 -10.49 1.56
N ASP A 28 25.42 -11.62 2.24
CA ASP A 28 24.80 -12.91 1.88
C ASP A 28 23.61 -13.35 2.77
N ALA A 29 23.06 -12.50 3.63
CA ALA A 29 22.07 -12.89 4.66
C ALA A 29 20.63 -12.37 4.48
N ASN A 30 20.20 -11.97 3.28
CA ASN A 30 18.87 -11.34 3.07
C ASN A 30 18.05 -11.91 1.90
N TYR A 31 17.95 -13.24 1.78
CA TYR A 31 16.87 -13.82 0.98
C TYR A 31 15.72 -14.23 1.89
N LEU A 32 14.72 -13.35 1.99
CA LEU A 32 13.43 -13.60 2.65
C LEU A 32 12.63 -14.65 1.86
N PRO A 33 12.40 -15.86 2.40
CA PRO A 33 11.41 -16.78 1.89
C PRO A 33 10.13 -16.56 2.70
N CYS A 34 9.49 -15.41 2.54
CA CYS A 34 8.20 -15.12 3.17
C CYS A 34 7.42 -14.25 2.18
N MET A 35 6.20 -14.64 1.85
CA MET A 35 5.21 -14.02 0.93
C MET A 35 4.97 -14.77 -0.39
N LEU A 36 5.82 -15.73 -0.79
CA LEU A 36 5.77 -16.27 -2.16
C LEU A 36 4.73 -17.38 -2.43
N GLN A 37 4.03 -17.88 -1.42
CA GLN A 37 2.93 -18.83 -1.60
C GLN A 37 1.82 -18.55 -0.60
N LEU A 38 1.02 -17.51 -0.86
CA LEU A 38 -0.38 -17.62 -0.46
C LEU A 38 -0.97 -18.72 -1.35
N ASP A 39 -1.37 -19.82 -0.73
CA ASP A 39 -2.08 -20.94 -1.36
C ASP A 39 -3.50 -20.48 -1.72
N VAL A 40 -3.57 -19.48 -2.60
CA VAL A 40 -4.81 -19.05 -3.20
C VAL A 40 -5.21 -20.19 -4.13
N SER A 41 -6.45 -20.67 -3.99
CA SER A 41 -7.04 -21.63 -4.93
C SER A 41 -7.00 -21.02 -6.34
N MET A 42 -5.90 -21.25 -7.03
CA MET A 42 -5.61 -20.62 -8.32
C MET A 42 -6.30 -21.46 -9.36
N THR A 43 -7.38 -20.92 -9.91
CA THR A 43 -7.90 -21.41 -11.18
C THR A 43 -6.80 -21.24 -12.25
N ASP A 44 -6.82 -22.06 -13.31
CA ASP A 44 -5.87 -21.96 -14.44
C ASP A 44 -5.85 -20.59 -15.16
N ARG A 45 -6.71 -19.65 -14.74
CA ARG A 45 -6.82 -18.28 -15.24
C ARG A 45 -6.12 -17.23 -14.38
N CYS A 46 -5.61 -17.60 -13.20
CA CYS A 46 -4.84 -16.68 -12.37
C CYS A 46 -3.35 -16.71 -12.76
N GLY A 47 -2.73 -15.55 -12.72
CA GLY A 47 -1.31 -15.40 -12.94
C GLY A 47 -0.49 -16.00 -11.81
N ARG A 48 0.75 -16.40 -12.13
CA ARG A 48 1.76 -16.87 -11.18
C ARG A 48 3.15 -16.40 -11.58
N LEU A 49 4.06 -16.46 -10.63
CA LEU A 49 5.48 -16.33 -10.91
C LEU A 49 6.00 -17.58 -11.62
N LEU A 50 6.84 -17.36 -12.62
CA LEU A 50 7.57 -18.39 -13.38
C LEU A 50 8.78 -18.90 -12.59
N GLU A 51 9.24 -18.13 -11.61
CA GLU A 51 10.34 -18.45 -10.71
C GLU A 51 9.86 -18.40 -9.26
N GLU A 52 10.40 -19.26 -8.38
CA GLU A 52 10.09 -19.28 -6.94
C GLU A 52 10.79 -18.15 -6.16
N ARG A 53 11.45 -17.24 -6.87
CA ARG A 53 12.16 -16.09 -6.30
C ARG A 53 11.65 -14.81 -6.94
N CYS A 54 11.73 -13.73 -6.19
CA CYS A 54 11.38 -12.41 -6.71
C CYS A 54 12.38 -11.95 -7.77
N ASP A 55 11.94 -11.03 -8.62
CA ASP A 55 12.81 -10.42 -9.63
C ASP A 55 13.95 -9.67 -8.93
N PRO A 56 15.22 -10.10 -9.09
CA PRO A 56 16.35 -9.44 -8.45
C PRO A 56 16.62 -8.05 -9.01
N SER A 57 16.04 -7.70 -10.16
CA SER A 57 16.14 -6.38 -10.77
C SER A 57 15.07 -5.40 -10.27
N ALA A 58 14.09 -5.86 -9.49
CA ALA A 58 13.07 -5.01 -8.93
C ALA A 58 13.69 -3.96 -7.98
N ASN A 59 13.24 -2.71 -8.08
CA ASN A 59 13.77 -1.58 -7.30
C ASN A 59 13.60 -1.76 -5.78
N PHE A 60 12.70 -2.66 -5.37
CA PHE A 60 12.51 -3.11 -4.00
C PHE A 60 12.19 -4.62 -4.04
N PRO A 61 12.60 -5.43 -3.04
CA PRO A 61 12.35 -6.86 -3.05
C PRO A 61 10.88 -7.18 -3.35
N CYS A 62 10.65 -7.93 -4.43
CA CYS A 62 9.32 -8.39 -4.85
C CYS A 62 8.31 -7.28 -5.21
N SER A 63 8.79 -6.06 -5.51
CA SER A 63 7.91 -4.92 -5.82
C SER A 63 7.27 -4.98 -7.20
N ASN A 64 8.02 -5.44 -8.18
CA ASN A 64 7.58 -5.57 -9.56
C ASN A 64 8.17 -6.86 -10.14
N ASN A 65 7.37 -7.92 -10.13
CA ASN A 65 7.76 -9.22 -10.66
C ASN A 65 7.27 -9.45 -12.09
N CYS A 66 6.89 -8.40 -12.82
CA CYS A 66 6.35 -8.53 -14.18
C CYS A 66 7.26 -9.31 -15.14
N PRO A 67 8.60 -9.16 -15.14
CA PRO A 67 9.47 -9.93 -16.03
C PRO A 67 9.41 -11.44 -15.83
N ILE A 68 9.06 -11.89 -14.63
CA ILE A 68 8.98 -13.31 -14.25
C ILE A 68 7.53 -13.75 -13.98
N HIS A 69 6.53 -13.04 -14.48
CA HIS A 69 5.12 -13.35 -14.30
C HIS A 69 4.52 -14.00 -15.56
N THR A 70 3.60 -14.97 -15.40
CA THR A 70 2.92 -15.64 -16.53
C THR A 70 2.20 -14.70 -17.50
N HIS A 71 1.70 -13.57 -17.01
CA HIS A 71 1.11 -12.48 -17.80
C HIS A 71 2.03 -11.25 -17.83
N GLY A 72 3.35 -11.46 -17.81
CA GLY A 72 4.34 -10.39 -17.67
C GLY A 72 4.25 -9.33 -18.76
N ALA A 73 3.94 -9.71 -20.00
CA ALA A 73 3.75 -8.76 -21.10
C ALA A 73 2.58 -7.79 -20.85
N ASP A 74 1.51 -8.27 -20.23
CA ASP A 74 0.30 -7.46 -19.96
C ASP A 74 0.51 -6.46 -18.82
N CYS A 75 1.52 -6.65 -17.98
CA CYS A 75 1.90 -5.64 -16.98
C CYS A 75 2.27 -4.29 -17.59
N TYR A 76 2.81 -4.30 -18.82
CA TYR A 76 3.33 -3.13 -19.52
C TYR A 76 2.30 -2.49 -20.46
N ARG A 77 1.04 -2.95 -20.39
CA ARG A 77 -0.07 -2.44 -21.17
C ARG A 77 -1.05 -1.69 -20.26
N PRO A 78 -1.88 -0.79 -20.80
CA PRO A 78 -2.95 -0.17 -20.02
C PRO A 78 -3.90 -1.23 -19.43
N ILE A 79 -4.05 -1.22 -18.11
CA ILE A 79 -4.91 -2.16 -17.37
C ILE A 79 -6.33 -2.19 -17.93
N PRO A 80 -6.99 -1.05 -18.26
CA PRO A 80 -8.34 -1.10 -18.84
C PRO A 80 -8.45 -1.88 -20.14
N GLU A 81 -7.37 -1.94 -20.94
CA GLU A 81 -7.35 -2.69 -22.20
C GLU A 81 -7.17 -4.18 -21.95
N VAL A 82 -6.23 -4.54 -21.07
CA VAL A 82 -6.02 -5.93 -20.65
C VAL A 82 -7.30 -6.50 -20.02
N MET A 83 -7.92 -5.76 -19.10
CA MET A 83 -9.15 -6.23 -18.43
C MET A 83 -10.35 -6.31 -19.38
N ALA A 84 -10.38 -5.53 -20.46
CA ALA A 84 -11.40 -5.65 -21.49
C ALA A 84 -11.23 -6.92 -22.35
N GLU A 85 -9.99 -7.39 -22.55
CA GLU A 85 -9.67 -8.65 -23.23
C GLU A 85 -9.97 -9.89 -22.37
N HIS A 86 -10.05 -9.72 -21.05
CA HIS A 86 -10.28 -10.79 -20.08
C HIS A 86 -11.56 -10.57 -19.24
N PRO A 87 -12.75 -10.47 -19.86
CA PRO A 87 -13.98 -10.16 -19.15
C PRO A 87 -14.31 -11.23 -18.09
N GLY A 88 -14.66 -10.78 -16.89
CA GLY A 88 -15.04 -11.64 -15.76
C GLY A 88 -13.86 -12.31 -15.05
N VAL A 89 -12.62 -12.00 -15.41
CA VAL A 89 -11.45 -12.36 -14.62
C VAL A 89 -11.16 -11.23 -13.63
N ASP A 90 -10.90 -11.56 -12.36
CA ASP A 90 -10.43 -10.59 -11.38
C ASP A 90 -8.98 -10.21 -11.72
N GLY A 91 -8.68 -8.92 -11.90
CA GLY A 91 -7.35 -8.44 -12.25
C GLY A 91 -6.31 -8.75 -11.18
N TYR A 92 -6.71 -8.86 -9.91
CA TYR A 92 -5.80 -9.33 -8.85
C TYR A 92 -5.45 -10.81 -9.00
N CYS A 93 -6.40 -11.65 -9.41
CA CYS A 93 -6.12 -13.04 -9.80
C CYS A 93 -5.25 -13.07 -11.06
N TYR A 94 -5.57 -12.27 -12.08
CA TYR A 94 -4.84 -12.22 -13.34
C TYR A 94 -3.38 -11.82 -13.16
N PHE A 95 -3.09 -10.80 -12.34
CA PHE A 95 -1.75 -10.31 -12.03
C PHE A 95 -1.22 -10.80 -10.66
N ASN A 96 -1.75 -11.91 -10.15
CA ASN A 96 -1.40 -12.40 -8.81
C ASN A 96 0.13 -12.60 -8.66
N ALA A 97 0.65 -12.38 -7.45
CA ALA A 97 2.08 -12.46 -7.13
C ALA A 97 3.01 -11.50 -7.92
N THR A 98 2.47 -10.66 -8.81
CA THR A 98 3.24 -9.59 -9.48
C THR A 98 3.78 -8.56 -8.49
N ALA A 99 3.09 -8.37 -7.36
CA ALA A 99 3.60 -7.70 -6.17
C ALA A 99 2.91 -8.25 -4.91
N PHE A 100 3.60 -8.23 -3.77
CA PHE A 100 3.07 -8.82 -2.54
C PHE A 100 1.86 -8.06 -1.95
N TRP A 101 1.71 -6.78 -2.28
CA TRP A 101 0.58 -5.93 -1.87
C TRP A 101 -0.61 -6.00 -2.84
N LEU A 102 -0.53 -6.84 -3.87
CA LEU A 102 -1.64 -7.14 -4.80
C LEU A 102 -2.28 -8.50 -4.51
N VAL A 103 -2.22 -8.97 -3.26
CA VAL A 103 -2.80 -10.26 -2.90
C VAL A 103 -3.80 -10.09 -1.78
N TYR A 104 -5.08 -10.26 -2.10
CA TYR A 104 -6.12 -10.47 -1.12
C TYR A 104 -6.80 -11.83 -1.36
N PRO A 105 -7.10 -12.61 -0.32
CA PRO A 105 -7.81 -13.87 -0.49
C PRO A 105 -9.26 -13.62 -0.92
N GLY A 106 -9.65 -14.15 -2.09
CA GLY A 106 -10.92 -13.80 -2.74
C GLY A 106 -12.20 -14.13 -1.94
N GLN A 107 -12.15 -15.03 -0.95
CA GLN A 107 -13.33 -15.50 -0.20
C GLN A 107 -13.54 -14.82 1.16
N MET A 108 -12.68 -13.88 1.58
CA MET A 108 -12.80 -13.24 2.91
C MET A 108 -13.85 -12.13 2.95
N THR A 109 -14.48 -11.93 4.10
CA THR A 109 -15.24 -10.70 4.36
C THR A 109 -14.30 -9.49 4.44
N MET A 110 -14.82 -8.27 4.25
CA MET A 110 -14.00 -7.05 4.34
C MET A 110 -13.37 -6.87 5.72
N VAL A 111 -14.11 -7.24 6.77
CA VAL A 111 -13.62 -7.19 8.17
C VAL A 111 -12.49 -8.19 8.38
N GLU A 112 -12.66 -9.44 7.94
CA GLU A 112 -11.60 -10.45 8.05
C GLU A 112 -10.35 -10.03 7.29
N ALA A 113 -10.50 -9.54 6.06
CA ALA A 113 -9.38 -9.09 5.22
C ALA A 113 -8.63 -7.91 5.87
N ALA A 114 -9.37 -6.94 6.42
CA ALA A 114 -8.79 -5.82 7.16
C ALA A 114 -8.05 -6.30 8.42
N ASN A 115 -8.64 -7.20 9.20
CA ASN A 115 -8.03 -7.73 10.42
C ASN A 115 -6.75 -8.51 10.11
N ASP A 116 -6.77 -9.35 9.08
CA ASP A 116 -5.60 -10.13 8.65
C ASP A 116 -4.47 -9.22 8.15
N ALA A 117 -4.80 -8.19 7.36
CA ALA A 117 -3.83 -7.17 6.93
C ALA A 117 -3.24 -6.43 8.13
N ILE A 118 -4.06 -5.98 9.08
CA ILE A 118 -3.57 -5.31 10.29
C ILE A 118 -2.66 -6.25 11.10
N LYS A 119 -3.04 -7.50 11.32
CA LYS A 119 -2.22 -8.48 12.07
C LYS A 119 -0.88 -8.73 11.37
N THR A 120 -0.92 -8.91 10.05
CA THR A 120 0.27 -9.16 9.24
C THR A 120 1.26 -8.00 9.29
N ILE A 121 0.77 -6.76 9.17
CA ILE A 121 1.65 -5.60 9.00
C ILE A 121 2.06 -5.00 10.36
N ARG A 122 1.32 -5.22 11.45
CA ARG A 122 1.73 -4.77 12.80
C ARG A 122 3.10 -5.33 13.22
N GLY A 123 3.53 -6.48 12.73
CA GLY A 123 4.91 -6.96 12.90
C GLY A 123 5.47 -6.87 14.34
N ALA A 124 6.79 -6.84 14.44
CA ALA A 124 7.49 -6.70 15.73
C ALA A 124 7.81 -5.24 16.09
N ASP A 125 7.66 -4.31 15.14
CA ASP A 125 7.96 -2.89 15.29
C ASP A 125 6.76 -2.05 15.73
N TYR A 126 5.56 -2.64 15.80
CA TYR A 126 4.36 -1.91 16.25
C TYR A 126 4.45 -1.48 17.71
N GLN A 127 4.44 -0.16 17.90
CA GLN A 127 4.48 0.51 19.20
C GLN A 127 3.06 0.76 19.72
N GLY A 128 2.14 1.20 18.85
CA GLY A 128 0.73 1.45 19.17
C GLY A 128 0.47 2.50 20.23
N ASP A 129 -0.81 2.86 20.39
CA ASP A 129 -1.31 3.80 21.40
C ASP A 129 -0.56 5.15 21.38
N SER A 130 -0.29 5.68 20.18
CA SER A 130 0.43 6.95 20.02
C SER A 130 1.82 6.97 20.68
N ARG A 131 2.50 5.82 20.76
CA ARG A 131 3.85 5.69 21.34
C ARG A 131 4.97 5.85 20.30
N GLY A 132 4.63 5.76 19.02
CA GLY A 132 5.53 6.01 17.91
C GLY A 132 6.02 7.46 17.84
N MET A 133 6.95 7.72 16.92
CA MET A 133 7.46 9.07 16.68
C MET A 133 6.34 9.98 16.12
N PRO A 134 6.10 11.18 16.68
CA PRO A 134 5.15 12.12 16.09
C PRO A 134 5.66 12.60 14.73
N ILE A 135 4.78 12.63 13.73
CA ILE A 135 5.07 13.03 12.36
C ILE A 135 4.05 14.05 11.87
N HIS A 136 4.52 15.08 11.17
CA HIS A 136 3.68 16.13 10.59
C HIS A 136 3.84 16.12 9.08
N TYR A 137 2.72 15.98 8.36
CA TYR A 137 2.72 15.93 6.91
C TYR A 137 2.44 17.30 6.29
N ARG A 138 3.14 17.58 5.20
CA ARG A 138 2.86 18.68 4.27
C ARG A 138 2.37 18.11 2.95
N LEU A 139 1.06 17.97 2.81
CA LEU A 139 0.42 17.46 1.60
C LEU A 139 0.25 18.60 0.58
N ALA A 140 0.61 18.36 -0.67
CA ALA A 140 0.33 19.31 -1.75
C ALA A 140 -1.15 19.30 -2.13
N ASP A 141 -1.63 20.45 -2.59
CA ASP A 141 -2.93 20.56 -3.22
C ASP A 141 -2.94 19.89 -4.62
N ASP A 142 -4.10 19.92 -5.28
CA ASP A 142 -4.25 19.33 -6.61
C ASP A 142 -3.52 20.11 -7.71
N ALA A 143 -3.10 21.36 -7.44
CA ALA A 143 -2.22 22.12 -8.32
C ALA A 143 -0.74 21.71 -8.15
N GLY A 144 -0.43 20.87 -7.16
CA GLY A 144 0.91 20.41 -6.85
C GLY A 144 1.72 21.41 -6.02
N GLU A 145 1.09 22.46 -5.51
CA GLU A 145 1.71 23.40 -4.58
C GLU A 145 1.56 22.87 -3.15
N ALA A 146 2.65 22.91 -2.38
CA ALA A 146 2.59 22.52 -0.98
C ALA A 146 1.72 23.54 -0.25
N SER A 147 0.52 23.13 0.19
CA SER A 147 -0.35 23.99 0.97
C SER A 147 0.15 24.01 2.41
N GLU A 148 0.50 25.19 2.92
CA GLU A 148 0.79 25.38 4.35
C GLU A 148 -0.46 25.21 5.23
N GLU A 149 -1.65 25.15 4.61
CA GLU A 149 -2.95 25.22 5.30
C GLU A 149 -3.40 23.86 5.87
N ILE A 150 -2.86 22.74 5.36
CA ILE A 150 -3.25 21.39 5.83
C ILE A 150 -2.07 20.75 6.56
N THR A 151 -1.95 21.06 7.85
CA THR A 151 -1.09 20.29 8.76
C THR A 151 -1.86 19.08 9.27
N ILE A 152 -1.53 17.90 8.75
CA ILE A 152 -1.98 16.60 9.28
C ILE A 152 -0.85 16.05 10.13
N TRP A 153 -1.17 15.35 11.21
CA TRP A 153 -0.14 14.70 11.99
C TRP A 153 -0.60 13.36 12.56
N SER A 154 0.35 12.49 12.85
CA SER A 154 0.12 11.13 13.36
C SER A 154 1.27 10.72 14.28
N HIS A 155 1.17 9.55 14.91
CA HIS A 155 2.30 8.86 15.50
C HIS A 155 2.70 7.69 14.60
N MET A 156 3.97 7.62 14.22
CA MET A 156 4.52 6.50 13.43
C MET A 156 4.65 5.26 14.32
N ASP A 157 3.51 4.68 14.70
CA ASP A 157 3.41 3.50 15.58
C ASP A 157 3.96 2.24 14.89
N SER A 158 4.05 2.22 13.56
CA SER A 158 4.85 1.28 12.79
C SER A 158 5.37 1.98 11.52
N ALA A 159 6.45 1.49 10.93
CA ALA A 159 7.11 2.14 9.80
C ALA A 159 6.17 2.36 8.59
N HIS A 160 5.23 1.44 8.34
CA HIS A 160 4.29 1.53 7.23
C HIS A 160 3.19 2.59 7.41
N TYR A 161 2.86 2.97 8.65
CA TYR A 161 1.89 4.04 8.92
C TYR A 161 2.34 5.38 8.35
N LEU A 162 3.65 5.60 8.21
CA LEU A 162 4.18 6.78 7.52
C LEU A 162 3.52 6.98 6.15
N TYR A 163 3.42 5.91 5.35
CA TYR A 163 2.78 5.91 4.05
C TYR A 163 1.25 5.82 4.15
N ASP A 164 0.76 4.81 4.87
CA ASP A 164 -0.66 4.47 4.86
C ASP A 164 -1.54 5.56 5.47
N ASP A 165 -1.05 6.33 6.45
CA ASP A 165 -1.83 7.39 7.11
C ASP A 165 -2.14 8.52 6.16
N LEU A 166 -1.11 9.03 5.49
CA LEU A 166 -1.29 10.09 4.52
C LEU A 166 -2.09 9.59 3.31
N TYR A 167 -1.91 8.33 2.91
CA TYR A 167 -2.69 7.69 1.85
C TYR A 167 -4.18 7.62 2.21
N GLY A 168 -4.53 7.04 3.36
CA GLY A 168 -5.90 6.91 3.81
C GLY A 168 -6.58 8.25 4.04
N TYR A 169 -5.87 9.21 4.64
CA TYR A 169 -6.36 10.59 4.80
C TYR A 169 -6.65 11.24 3.45
N SER A 170 -5.73 11.14 2.49
CA SER A 170 -5.84 11.79 1.18
C SER A 170 -7.02 11.27 0.36
N LEU A 171 -7.37 9.99 0.54
CA LEU A 171 -8.54 9.38 -0.10
C LEU A 171 -9.86 9.67 0.62
N GLY A 172 -9.82 10.12 1.89
CA GLY A 172 -11.02 10.31 2.70
C GLY A 172 -11.62 8.99 3.21
N VAL A 173 -10.79 7.98 3.46
CA VAL A 173 -11.27 6.62 3.82
C VAL A 173 -11.05 6.26 5.30
N LEU A 174 -10.39 7.12 6.08
CA LEU A 174 -10.26 6.92 7.53
C LEU A 174 -11.64 7.02 8.21
N GLN A 175 -11.79 6.43 9.39
CA GLN A 175 -13.01 6.66 10.19
C GLN A 175 -13.14 8.17 10.49
N GLY A 176 -14.38 8.67 10.55
CA GLY A 176 -14.64 10.10 10.73
C GLY A 176 -14.58 10.94 9.45
N GLN A 177 -14.20 10.36 8.30
CA GLN A 177 -14.19 11.05 7.00
C GLN A 177 -15.45 10.79 6.15
N GLY A 178 -16.57 10.42 6.79
CA GLY A 178 -17.87 10.24 6.12
C GLY A 178 -18.15 8.82 5.60
N LEU A 179 -17.32 7.84 5.95
CA LEU A 179 -17.64 6.42 5.78
C LEU A 179 -18.27 5.85 7.06
N ASP A 180 -19.35 5.09 6.91
CA ASP A 180 -20.01 4.38 8.01
C ASP A 180 -19.40 2.99 8.17
N THR A 181 -18.76 2.76 9.32
CA THR A 181 -18.14 1.48 9.67
C THR A 181 -19.13 0.31 9.60
N GLN A 182 -20.42 0.53 9.87
CA GLN A 182 -21.43 -0.54 9.79
C GLN A 182 -21.56 -1.11 8.36
N GLN A 183 -21.30 -0.30 7.33
CA GLN A 183 -21.34 -0.76 5.94
C GLN A 183 -20.23 -1.78 5.63
N MET A 184 -19.10 -1.73 6.34
CA MET A 184 -17.96 -2.63 6.13
C MET A 184 -18.30 -4.09 6.48
N PHE A 185 -19.24 -4.32 7.40
CA PHE A 185 -19.72 -5.66 7.75
C PHE A 185 -20.55 -6.30 6.61
N ASN A 186 -20.99 -5.52 5.64
CA ASN A 186 -21.64 -6.01 4.43
C ASN A 186 -20.69 -5.84 3.23
N SER A 187 -19.95 -6.91 2.89
CA SER A 187 -18.97 -6.89 1.81
C SER A 187 -19.52 -6.39 0.47
N THR A 188 -20.80 -6.67 0.16
CA THR A 188 -21.44 -6.17 -1.07
C THR A 188 -21.65 -4.66 -1.00
N SER A 189 -22.18 -4.15 0.11
CA SER A 189 -22.36 -2.70 0.32
C SER A 189 -21.03 -1.96 0.28
N TRP A 190 -20.01 -2.49 0.93
CA TRP A 190 -18.67 -1.89 0.95
C TRP A 190 -18.00 -1.90 -0.43
N THR A 191 -18.20 -2.97 -1.21
CA THR A 191 -17.72 -3.02 -2.60
C THR A 191 -18.43 -1.99 -3.49
N ALA A 192 -19.74 -1.81 -3.33
CA ALA A 192 -20.47 -0.76 -4.04
C ALA A 192 -19.96 0.65 -3.66
N ARG A 193 -19.63 0.86 -2.39
CA ARG A 193 -19.01 2.13 -1.94
C ARG A 193 -17.64 2.38 -2.57
N SER A 194 -16.81 1.34 -2.68
CA SER A 194 -15.55 1.41 -3.42
C SER A 194 -15.78 1.78 -4.90
N GLN A 195 -16.77 1.19 -5.57
CA GLN A 195 -17.12 1.54 -6.95
C GLN A 195 -17.46 3.03 -7.12
N GLU A 196 -18.26 3.58 -6.22
CA GLU A 196 -18.59 5.01 -6.20
C GLU A 196 -17.34 5.88 -6.05
N MET A 197 -16.44 5.51 -5.14
CA MET A 197 -15.19 6.22 -4.91
C MET A 197 -14.27 6.16 -6.13
N CYS A 198 -14.11 4.98 -6.75
CA CYS A 198 -13.36 4.81 -7.98
C CYS A 198 -13.94 5.69 -9.11
N ALA A 199 -15.26 5.71 -9.28
CA ALA A 199 -15.92 6.56 -10.27
C ALA A 199 -15.73 8.06 -9.97
N HIS A 200 -15.75 8.47 -8.69
CA HIS A 200 -15.44 9.83 -8.29
C HIS A 200 -13.99 10.20 -8.62
N ILE A 201 -13.02 9.36 -8.23
CA ILE A 201 -11.60 9.54 -8.53
C ILE A 201 -11.38 9.74 -10.02
N GLN A 202 -11.95 8.88 -10.87
CA GLN A 202 -11.79 9.01 -12.32
C GLN A 202 -12.41 10.29 -12.88
N ARG A 203 -13.59 10.70 -12.38
CA ARG A 203 -14.20 11.96 -12.81
C ARG A 203 -13.36 13.17 -12.41
N THR A 204 -12.79 13.16 -11.22
CA THR A 204 -11.98 14.26 -10.67
C THR A 204 -10.64 14.38 -11.40
N TYR A 205 -9.95 13.26 -11.58
CA TYR A 205 -8.55 13.25 -11.99
C TYR A 205 -8.31 12.82 -13.45
N GLN A 206 -9.32 12.26 -14.10
CA GLN A 206 -9.33 11.91 -15.53
C GLN A 206 -8.07 11.15 -15.97
N PHE A 207 -7.68 10.11 -15.21
CA PHE A 207 -6.49 9.34 -15.53
C PHE A 207 -6.59 8.76 -16.94
N SER A 208 -5.56 9.03 -17.74
CA SER A 208 -5.43 8.47 -19.09
C SER A 208 -5.08 6.99 -19.02
N LYS A 209 -5.27 6.26 -20.13
CA LYS A 209 -4.94 4.83 -20.18
C LYS A 209 -3.45 4.59 -19.97
N GLU A 210 -2.63 5.50 -20.50
CA GLU A 210 -1.18 5.49 -20.42
C GLU A 210 -0.69 5.69 -18.98
N GLU A 211 -1.50 6.31 -18.12
CA GLU A 211 -1.19 6.41 -16.69
C GLU A 211 -1.54 5.15 -15.91
N LEU A 212 -2.34 4.25 -16.47
CA LEU A 212 -2.89 3.06 -15.80
C LEU A 212 -2.20 1.79 -16.27
N VAL A 213 -0.86 1.81 -16.28
CA VAL A 213 0.00 0.65 -16.55
C VAL A 213 0.45 0.04 -15.23
N LEU A 214 0.33 -1.29 -15.10
CA LEU A 214 0.59 -1.97 -13.82
C LEU A 214 2.06 -1.86 -13.41
N ALA A 215 3.00 -2.13 -14.33
CA ALA A 215 4.43 -2.04 -14.06
C ALA A 215 4.82 -0.65 -13.52
N ASP A 216 4.32 0.42 -14.16
CA ASP A 216 4.57 1.80 -13.73
C ASP A 216 3.98 2.09 -12.35
N ALA A 217 2.81 1.54 -12.04
CA ALA A 217 2.18 1.69 -10.73
C ALA A 217 2.97 0.97 -9.63
N LEU A 218 3.51 -0.22 -9.94
CA LEU A 218 4.32 -1.01 -9.03
C LEU A 218 5.66 -0.34 -8.72
N ASP A 219 6.38 0.12 -9.75
CA ASP A 219 7.62 0.88 -9.58
C ASP A 219 7.36 2.22 -8.90
N GLY A 220 6.26 2.89 -9.27
CA GLY A 220 5.84 4.16 -8.71
C GLY A 220 5.52 4.10 -7.21
N ASN A 221 5.10 2.95 -6.68
CA ASN A 221 4.75 2.80 -5.27
C ASN A 221 5.93 3.15 -4.33
N GLN A 222 7.14 2.75 -4.69
CA GLN A 222 8.34 3.08 -3.92
C GLN A 222 8.64 4.59 -3.97
N ALA A 223 8.45 5.22 -5.13
CA ALA A 223 8.59 6.66 -5.25
C ALA A 223 7.54 7.41 -4.42
N LEU A 224 6.31 6.90 -4.31
CA LEU A 224 5.29 7.46 -3.43
C LEU A 224 5.67 7.34 -1.95
N ALA A 225 6.24 6.22 -1.52
CA ALA A 225 6.77 6.06 -0.17
C ALA A 225 7.86 7.11 0.15
N VAL A 226 8.82 7.30 -0.76
CA VAL A 226 9.87 8.33 -0.62
C VAL A 226 9.28 9.74 -0.53
N ARG A 227 8.32 10.08 -1.39
CA ARG A 227 7.67 11.41 -1.33
C ARG A 227 6.84 11.60 -0.07
N THR A 228 6.25 10.53 0.48
CA THR A 228 5.52 10.58 1.74
C THR A 228 6.46 10.86 2.92
N SER A 229 7.61 10.20 2.97
CA SER A 229 8.64 10.50 3.97
C SER A 229 9.12 11.95 3.86
N CYS A 230 9.28 12.47 2.65
CA CYS A 230 9.60 13.87 2.45
C CYS A 230 8.51 14.83 2.94
N ALA A 231 7.24 14.51 2.69
CA ALA A 231 6.11 15.28 3.21
C ALA A 231 6.14 15.34 4.75
N ALA A 232 6.66 14.28 5.39
CA ALA A 232 6.88 14.21 6.84
C ALA A 232 8.21 14.84 7.33
N GLY A 233 9.05 15.36 6.42
CA GLY A 233 10.38 15.88 6.78
C GLY A 233 11.38 14.80 7.22
N LEU A 234 11.15 13.54 6.84
CA LEU A 234 11.95 12.37 7.22
C LEU A 234 12.84 11.90 6.08
N PRO A 235 13.98 11.23 6.36
CA PRO A 235 14.80 10.58 5.33
C PRO A 235 14.01 9.58 4.49
N ALA A 236 14.40 9.40 3.22
CA ALA A 236 13.85 8.37 2.35
C ALA A 236 14.03 6.98 3.01
N PRO A 237 12.95 6.17 3.12
CA PRO A 237 12.98 4.93 3.86
C PRO A 237 13.71 3.89 3.03
N GLY A 238 14.98 3.62 3.35
CA GLY A 238 15.73 2.45 2.90
C GLY A 238 16.05 2.35 1.40
N SER A 239 15.49 3.20 0.53
CA SER A 239 15.81 3.17 -0.90
C SER A 239 17.11 3.93 -1.17
N THR A 240 18.18 3.18 -1.39
CA THR A 240 19.42 3.68 -2.01
C THR A 240 19.36 3.59 -3.54
N VAL A 241 18.22 3.16 -4.10
CA VAL A 241 18.07 2.93 -5.52
C VAL A 241 17.84 4.27 -6.23
N GLN A 242 18.84 4.69 -7.01
CA GLN A 242 18.88 6.01 -7.62
C GLN A 242 17.66 6.28 -8.53
N SER A 243 17.17 5.29 -9.29
CA SER A 243 15.99 5.42 -10.14
C SER A 243 14.73 5.78 -9.34
N VAL A 244 14.54 5.21 -8.15
CA VAL A 244 13.42 5.51 -7.25
C VAL A 244 13.55 6.94 -6.71
N LEU A 245 14.75 7.33 -6.28
CA LEU A 245 15.01 8.68 -5.78
C LEU A 245 14.77 9.74 -6.86
N ASP A 246 15.21 9.49 -8.09
CA ASP A 246 14.98 10.40 -9.21
C ASP A 246 13.51 10.46 -9.61
N MET A 247 12.81 9.33 -9.65
CA MET A 247 11.35 9.31 -9.87
C MET A 247 10.60 10.07 -8.77
N ALA A 248 11.03 9.95 -7.51
CA ALA A 248 10.49 10.69 -6.38
C ALA A 248 10.85 12.19 -6.42
N GLY A 249 11.80 12.60 -7.26
CA GLY A 249 12.38 13.94 -7.25
C GLY A 249 13.13 14.25 -5.96
N TRP A 250 13.61 13.23 -5.24
CA TRP A 250 14.22 13.34 -3.93
C TRP A 250 15.65 13.88 -4.00
N ARG A 251 15.99 14.82 -3.11
CA ARG A 251 17.33 15.38 -2.89
C ARG A 251 17.69 15.44 -1.41
N SER A 252 16.74 15.80 -0.55
CA SER A 252 16.88 15.80 0.90
C SER A 252 15.49 15.72 1.58
N PRO A 253 15.41 15.51 2.91
CA PRO A 253 14.13 15.53 3.64
C PRO A 253 13.29 16.81 3.49
N THR A 254 13.89 17.90 3.04
CA THR A 254 13.23 19.18 2.80
C THR A 254 13.24 19.60 1.33
N SER A 255 13.76 18.75 0.44
CA SER A 255 13.91 19.02 -0.99
C SER A 255 13.55 17.77 -1.78
N CYS A 256 12.28 17.72 -2.20
CA CYS A 256 11.72 16.64 -3.00
C CYS A 256 10.53 17.17 -3.83
N ARG A 257 9.99 16.32 -4.72
CA ARG A 257 8.68 16.59 -5.31
C ARG A 257 7.59 16.44 -4.23
N PRO A 258 6.74 17.46 -4.00
CA PRO A 258 5.60 17.32 -3.09
C PRO A 258 4.70 16.15 -3.51
N ILE A 259 4.13 15.45 -2.53
CA ILE A 259 3.10 14.44 -2.76
C ILE A 259 1.73 15.09 -2.67
N SER A 260 0.85 14.76 -3.62
CA SER A 260 -0.50 15.32 -3.74
C SER A 260 -1.59 14.27 -3.52
N ARG A 261 -2.84 14.72 -3.41
CA ARG A 261 -4.00 13.81 -3.42
C ARG A 261 -4.12 13.07 -4.75
N ARG A 262 -3.75 13.69 -5.88
CA ARG A 262 -3.70 13.04 -7.20
C ARG A 262 -2.78 11.82 -7.20
N ASP A 263 -1.60 11.91 -6.57
CA ASP A 263 -0.63 10.81 -6.53
C ASP A 263 -1.23 9.57 -5.84
N PHE A 264 -1.87 9.76 -4.68
CA PHE A 264 -2.56 8.70 -3.94
C PHE A 264 -3.82 8.21 -4.64
N ALA A 265 -4.59 9.11 -5.26
CA ALA A 265 -5.75 8.74 -6.05
C ALA A 265 -5.37 7.87 -7.25
N LYS A 266 -4.24 8.15 -7.91
CA LYS A 266 -3.70 7.31 -8.99
C LYS A 266 -3.37 5.92 -8.47
N HIS A 267 -2.64 5.84 -7.36
CA HIS A 267 -2.28 4.56 -6.73
C HIS A 267 -3.52 3.73 -6.40
N HIS A 268 -4.55 4.35 -5.82
CA HIS A 268 -5.81 3.67 -5.53
C HIS A 268 -6.58 3.29 -6.80
N TYR A 269 -6.58 4.15 -7.83
CA TYR A 269 -7.35 3.91 -9.05
C TYR A 269 -6.79 2.78 -9.91
N VAL A 270 -5.49 2.51 -9.83
CA VAL A 270 -4.90 1.29 -10.41
C VAL A 270 -5.54 0.05 -9.77
N LYS A 271 -5.72 0.03 -8.44
CA LYS A 271 -6.45 -1.04 -7.73
C LYS A 271 -7.90 -1.15 -8.20
N CYS A 272 -8.59 -0.01 -8.38
CA CYS A 272 -9.94 0.01 -8.96
C CYS A 272 -10.00 -0.66 -10.34
N SER A 273 -9.00 -0.40 -11.18
CA SER A 273 -8.93 -0.90 -12.57
C SER A 273 -8.69 -2.41 -12.62
N LEU A 274 -8.09 -2.98 -11.57
CA LEU A 274 -7.89 -4.43 -11.42
C LEU A 274 -9.11 -5.13 -10.82
N GLY A 275 -9.95 -4.42 -10.06
CA GLY A 275 -11.18 -4.97 -9.52
C GLY A 275 -11.64 -4.26 -8.26
N PHE A 276 -12.93 -3.94 -8.18
CA PHE A 276 -13.50 -3.16 -7.08
C PHE A 276 -13.44 -3.85 -5.73
N ARG A 277 -13.51 -5.19 -5.68
CA ARG A 277 -13.45 -5.93 -4.41
C ARG A 277 -12.14 -5.67 -3.67
N ASN A 278 -11.03 -5.64 -4.40
CA ASN A 278 -9.71 -5.45 -3.81
C ASN A 278 -9.44 -3.99 -3.44
N SER A 279 -9.91 -3.02 -4.25
CA SER A 279 -9.97 -1.61 -3.82
C SER A 279 -10.78 -1.46 -2.53
N ALA A 280 -11.92 -2.17 -2.40
CA ALA A 280 -12.72 -2.17 -1.19
C ALA A 280 -12.01 -2.80 0.02
N MET A 281 -11.18 -3.83 -0.18
CA MET A 281 -10.34 -4.42 0.88
C MET A 281 -9.26 -3.44 1.35
N ASP A 282 -8.61 -2.72 0.44
CA ASP A 282 -7.66 -1.65 0.77
C ASP A 282 -8.35 -0.53 1.58
N MET A 283 -9.55 -0.12 1.16
CA MET A 283 -10.38 0.82 1.95
C MET A 283 -10.74 0.26 3.33
N ALA A 284 -11.10 -1.02 3.42
CA ALA A 284 -11.46 -1.66 4.69
C ALA A 284 -10.27 -1.70 5.65
N TYR A 285 -9.07 -2.01 5.14
CA TYR A 285 -7.82 -1.97 5.91
C TYR A 285 -7.54 -0.55 6.45
N LEU A 286 -7.53 0.46 5.57
CA LEU A 286 -7.28 1.86 5.94
C LEU A 286 -8.33 2.38 6.95
N HIS A 287 -9.59 2.03 6.75
CA HIS A 287 -10.69 2.41 7.63
C HIS A 287 -10.63 1.69 8.98
N SER A 288 -10.33 0.39 9.01
CA SER A 288 -10.31 -0.39 10.25
C SER A 288 -9.14 -0.02 11.17
N ARG A 289 -8.01 0.40 10.60
CA ARG A 289 -6.78 0.65 11.37
C ARG A 289 -6.71 2.05 11.97
N ALA A 290 -7.36 3.05 11.35
CA ALA A 290 -7.13 4.45 11.65
C ALA A 290 -8.37 5.34 11.50
N CYS A 291 -8.34 6.48 12.19
CA CYS A 291 -9.42 7.46 12.24
C CYS A 291 -8.86 8.89 12.18
N LEU A 292 -9.62 9.79 11.59
CA LEU A 292 -9.35 11.22 11.68
C LEU A 292 -10.00 11.77 12.95
N LEU A 293 -9.17 12.29 13.85
CA LEU A 293 -9.55 12.91 15.12
C LEU A 293 -9.49 14.45 14.99
N GLU A 294 -9.94 15.14 16.04
CA GLU A 294 -9.88 16.60 16.12
C GLU A 294 -8.45 17.13 15.93
N GLY A 295 -8.34 18.33 15.32
CA GLY A 295 -7.04 18.97 15.06
C GLY A 295 -6.22 18.29 13.95
N ASN A 296 -6.88 17.63 12.99
CA ASN A 296 -6.24 16.91 11.87
C ASN A 296 -5.23 15.84 12.32
N ARG A 297 -5.50 15.21 13.48
CA ARG A 297 -4.70 14.11 14.00
C ARG A 297 -5.22 12.79 13.47
N ILE A 298 -4.34 11.93 12.98
CA ILE A 298 -4.68 10.54 12.68
C ILE A 298 -4.39 9.72 13.93
N GLY A 299 -5.41 9.00 14.42
CA GLY A 299 -5.30 8.04 15.52
C GLY A 299 -5.35 6.61 15.01
N HIS A 300 -4.84 5.66 15.82
CA HIS A 300 -4.78 4.24 15.47
C HIS A 300 -5.56 3.36 16.45
N LEU A 301 -6.22 2.34 15.91
CA LEU A 301 -6.86 1.24 16.66
C LEU A 301 -7.66 1.70 17.89
N SER A 302 -7.12 1.51 19.09
CA SER A 302 -7.71 1.83 20.39
C SER A 302 -8.11 3.31 20.54
N GLU A 303 -7.53 4.20 19.73
CA GLU A 303 -7.87 5.62 19.68
C GLU A 303 -9.12 5.91 18.85
N CYS A 304 -9.59 4.94 18.07
CA CYS A 304 -10.68 5.08 17.12
C CYS A 304 -12.00 4.54 17.66
N PRO A 305 -13.15 5.11 17.22
CA PRO A 305 -14.48 4.64 17.66
C PRO A 305 -14.72 3.16 17.37
N TYR A 306 -14.23 2.68 16.23
CA TYR A 306 -14.14 1.26 15.92
C TYR A 306 -12.67 0.83 15.98
N SER A 307 -12.40 -0.17 16.82
CA SER A 307 -11.14 -0.91 16.82
C SER A 307 -11.45 -2.38 16.59
N PRO A 308 -10.84 -3.04 15.58
CA PRO A 308 -11.02 -4.46 15.41
C PRO A 308 -10.48 -5.25 16.60
N ASP A 309 -11.11 -6.39 16.90
CA ASP A 309 -10.55 -7.38 17.82
C ASP A 309 -9.42 -8.12 17.11
N LEU A 310 -8.20 -7.89 17.59
CA LEU A 310 -6.97 -8.44 17.02
C LEU A 310 -6.36 -9.53 17.90
N THR A 311 -7.12 -10.03 18.88
CA THR A 311 -6.72 -11.19 19.69
C THR A 311 -6.71 -12.50 18.89
#